data_AF-A0A067QDY3-F1
#
_entry.id   AF-A0A067QDY3-F1
#
_cell.length_a   1.000
_cell.length_b   1.000
_cell.length_c   1.000
_cell.angle_alpha   90.00
_cell.angle_beta   90.00
_cell.angle_gamma   90.00
#
_symmetry.space_group_name_H-M   'P 1'
#
loop_
_entity.id
_entity.type
_entity.pdbx_description
1 polymer ?
#
loop_
_entity_poly.entity_id
_entity_poly.type
_entity_poly.pdbx_seq_one_letter_code
_entity_poly.pdbx_strand_id
1 'polypeptide(L)'
;MALLRRCRVNAALTIQLFSQLFHFINMWSFNKVVTSPTSPHPQQPHGVCYCTRTWGLRLKSKLAQLEAWAERQGLELAADCHLARIIQAAHLLQVLSRRAAPKYNADDLATLSSTCFKLNSLQLRSLLSKYQPTPDEPRLPHELIENVVR
;
A
#
# COMPACT_ATOMS: atom_id res chain seq x y z
N MET A 1 18.84 12.91 8.06
CA MET A 1 18.64 14.37 7.91
C MET A 1 19.60 15.20 8.78
N ALA A 2 19.67 14.98 10.09
CA ALA A 2 20.57 15.73 10.98
C ALA A 2 22.04 15.77 10.50
N LEU A 3 22.58 14.62 10.07
CA LEU A 3 23.93 14.54 9.49
C LEU A 3 24.08 15.41 8.22
N LEU A 4 23.13 15.32 7.28
CA LEU A 4 23.18 16.08 6.02
C LEU A 4 23.13 17.59 6.28
N ARG A 5 22.30 18.04 7.25
CA ARG A 5 22.25 19.43 7.68
C ARG A 5 23.59 19.88 8.30
N ARG A 6 24.16 19.06 9.19
CA ARG A 6 25.46 19.35 9.82
C ARG A 6 26.60 19.46 8.79
N CYS A 7 26.57 18.60 7.77
CA CYS A 7 27.55 18.62 6.68
C CYS A 7 27.21 19.64 5.57
N ARG A 8 26.15 20.45 5.73
CA ARG A 8 25.70 21.45 4.73
C ARG A 8 25.55 20.86 3.32
N VAL A 9 25.06 19.64 3.25
CA VAL A 9 24.83 18.95 1.98
C VAL A 9 23.84 19.76 1.15
N ASN A 10 24.09 19.86 -0.15
CA ASN A 10 23.22 20.56 -1.09
C ASN A 10 21.76 20.06 -0.95
N ALA A 11 20.80 21.00 -0.97
CA ALA A 11 19.39 20.68 -0.79
C ALA A 11 18.84 19.77 -1.89
N ALA A 12 19.22 20.00 -3.16
CA ALA A 12 18.82 19.15 -4.27
C ALA A 12 19.37 17.73 -4.12
N LEU A 13 20.63 17.58 -3.69
CA LEU A 13 21.21 16.26 -3.42
C LEU A 13 20.51 15.56 -2.25
N THR A 14 20.14 16.31 -1.20
CA THR A 14 19.36 15.79 -0.08
C THR A 14 18.00 15.27 -0.54
N ILE A 15 17.30 16.03 -1.38
CA ILE A 15 16.01 15.61 -1.98
C ILE A 15 16.20 14.34 -2.80
N GLN A 16 17.19 14.28 -3.69
CA GLN A 16 17.45 13.09 -4.51
C GLN A 16 17.73 11.83 -3.66
N LEU A 17 18.52 11.97 -2.61
CA LEU A 17 18.82 10.86 -1.70
C LEU A 17 17.56 10.34 -1.01
N PHE A 18 16.70 11.24 -0.50
CA PHE A 18 15.46 10.85 0.14
C PHE A 18 14.41 10.34 -0.85
N SER A 19 14.34 10.89 -2.06
CA SER A 19 13.54 10.34 -3.16
C SER A 19 13.88 8.88 -3.42
N GLN A 20 15.18 8.55 -3.49
CA GLN A 20 15.62 7.17 -3.68
C GLN A 20 15.27 6.28 -2.47
N LEU A 21 15.41 6.80 -1.25
CA LEU A 21 15.03 6.07 -0.03
C LEU A 21 13.53 5.80 0.02
N PHE A 22 12.69 6.79 -0.28
CA PHE A 22 11.24 6.63 -0.32
C PHE A 22 10.83 5.64 -1.41
N HIS A 23 11.44 5.72 -2.59
CA HIS A 23 11.22 4.75 -3.65
C HIS A 23 11.56 3.32 -3.21
N PHE A 24 12.70 3.14 -2.54
CA PHE A 24 13.10 1.85 -1.99
C PHE A 24 12.09 1.33 -0.96
N ILE A 25 11.70 2.16 0.02
CA ILE A 25 10.70 1.81 1.03
C ILE A 25 9.38 1.39 0.35
N ASN A 26 8.94 2.15 -0.65
CA ASN A 26 7.74 1.86 -1.41
C ASN A 26 7.82 0.49 -2.09
N MET A 27 8.87 0.25 -2.89
CA MET A 27 9.01 -0.99 -3.66
C MET A 27 9.17 -2.20 -2.75
N TRP A 28 10.03 -2.10 -1.74
CA TRP A 28 10.30 -3.20 -0.82
C TRP A 28 9.05 -3.57 -0.01
N SER A 29 8.38 -2.58 0.57
CA SER A 29 7.17 -2.82 1.38
C SER A 29 6.04 -3.36 0.52
N PHE A 30 5.83 -2.80 -0.67
CA PHE A 30 4.81 -3.26 -1.60
C PHE A 30 5.04 -4.71 -2.02
N ASN A 31 6.27 -5.04 -2.44
CA ASN A 31 6.62 -6.40 -2.85
C ASN A 31 6.44 -7.38 -1.69
N LYS A 32 6.78 -7.00 -0.44
CA LYS A 32 6.55 -7.85 0.73
C LYS A 32 5.06 -8.11 0.98
N VAL A 33 4.20 -7.10 0.82
CA VAL A 33 2.74 -7.27 0.97
C VAL A 33 2.22 -8.24 -0.10
N VAL A 34 2.53 -7.96 -1.37
CA VAL A 34 1.98 -8.72 -2.50
C VAL A 34 2.54 -10.13 -2.60
N THR A 35 3.79 -10.37 -2.18
CA THR A 35 4.40 -11.71 -2.20
C THR A 35 4.16 -12.50 -0.92
N SER A 36 3.43 -11.95 0.06
CA SER A 36 3.10 -12.68 1.27
C SER A 36 2.34 -13.98 0.97
N PRO A 37 2.65 -15.08 1.69
CA PRO A 37 1.94 -16.33 1.54
C PRO A 37 0.53 -16.21 2.11
N THR A 38 -0.44 -16.79 1.40
CA THR A 38 -1.84 -16.86 1.83
C THR A 38 -2.12 -18.12 2.65
N SER A 39 -1.31 -19.17 2.50
CA SER A 39 -1.46 -20.41 3.25
C SER A 39 -0.14 -20.76 3.92
N PRO A 40 -0.15 -21.41 5.11
CA PRO A 40 1.06 -21.96 5.70
C PRO A 40 1.66 -22.98 4.72
N HIS A 41 2.82 -22.65 4.15
CA HIS A 41 3.53 -23.55 3.26
C HIS A 41 4.24 -24.60 4.13
N PRO A 42 4.28 -25.89 3.73
CA PRO A 42 5.00 -26.92 4.49
C PRO A 42 6.50 -26.61 4.76
N GLN A 43 7.12 -25.70 4.00
CA GLN A 43 8.51 -25.25 4.19
C GLN A 43 8.62 -23.92 4.97
N GLN A 44 7.50 -23.23 5.21
CA GLN A 44 7.40 -22.01 6.02
C GLN A 44 6.09 -22.02 6.85
N PRO A 45 6.07 -22.74 7.97
CA PRO A 45 4.88 -22.87 8.83
C PRO A 45 4.46 -21.54 9.49
N HIS A 46 5.29 -20.50 9.46
CA HIS A 46 5.04 -19.19 10.08
C HIS A 46 4.82 -18.06 9.06
N GLY A 47 4.39 -18.37 7.84
CA GLY A 47 4.09 -17.36 6.82
C GLY A 47 2.98 -16.41 7.28
N VAL A 48 3.28 -15.11 7.40
CA VAL A 48 2.29 -14.07 7.74
C VAL A 48 1.68 -13.52 6.44
N CYS A 49 0.35 -13.59 6.31
CA CYS A 49 -0.36 -12.88 5.26
C CYS A 49 -0.48 -11.39 5.61
N TYR A 50 0.04 -10.52 4.74
CA TYR A 50 -0.04 -9.07 4.92
C TYR A 50 -1.25 -8.44 4.21
N CYS A 51 -1.95 -9.20 3.37
CA CYS A 51 -3.15 -8.76 2.66
C CYS A 51 -4.40 -8.86 3.57
N THR A 52 -4.39 -8.15 4.70
CA THR A 52 -5.53 -8.07 5.64
C THR A 52 -5.82 -6.61 5.97
N ARG A 53 -7.04 -6.31 6.42
CA ARG A 53 -7.37 -4.96 6.91
C ARG A 53 -6.45 -4.50 8.04
N THR A 54 -6.16 -5.39 9.00
CA THR A 54 -5.30 -5.09 10.15
C THR A 54 -3.92 -4.61 9.72
N TRP A 55 -3.31 -5.32 8.76
CA TRP A 55 -2.03 -4.90 8.18
C TRP A 55 -2.16 -3.63 7.34
N GLY A 56 -3.26 -3.45 6.59
CA GLY A 56 -3.57 -2.21 5.89
C GLY A 56 -3.60 -0.99 6.82
N LEU A 57 -4.27 -1.11 7.97
CA LEU A 57 -4.35 -0.05 9.00
C LEU A 57 -2.98 0.25 9.61
N ARG A 58 -2.24 -0.80 10.01
CA ARG A 58 -0.89 -0.66 10.58
C ARG A 58 0.06 0.02 9.60
N LEU A 59 0.05 -0.41 8.34
CA LEU A 59 0.90 0.12 7.30
C LEU A 59 0.59 1.59 7.02
N LYS A 60 -0.70 1.96 6.87
CA LYS A 60 -1.09 3.37 6.69
C LYS A 60 -0.68 4.23 7.87
N SER A 61 -0.84 3.75 9.11
CA SER A 61 -0.40 4.50 10.29
C SER A 61 1.11 4.78 10.26
N LYS A 62 1.92 3.80 9.85
CA LYS A 62 3.37 3.97 9.73
C LYS A 62 3.77 4.88 8.57
N LEU A 63 3.09 4.78 7.43
CA LEU A 63 3.32 5.67 6.29
C LEU A 63 2.95 7.12 6.63
N ALA A 64 1.84 7.36 7.33
CA ALA A 64 1.46 8.70 7.78
C ALA A 64 2.50 9.33 8.72
N GLN A 65 3.14 8.53 9.59
CA GLN A 65 4.26 9.01 10.42
C GLN A 65 5.48 9.40 9.58
N LEU A 66 5.74 8.66 8.49
CA LEU A 66 6.83 8.94 7.56
C LEU A 66 6.55 10.20 6.72
N GLU A 67 5.32 10.36 6.22
CA GLU A 67 4.86 11.57 5.50
C GLU A 67 4.96 12.81 6.39
N ALA A 68 4.40 12.75 7.61
CA ALA A 68 4.50 13.85 8.57
C ALA A 68 5.95 14.17 8.96
N TRP A 69 6.85 13.18 8.97
CA TRP A 69 8.27 13.43 9.14
C TRP A 69 8.87 14.13 7.93
N ALA A 70 8.54 13.68 6.70
CA ALA A 70 9.04 14.25 5.46
C ALA A 70 8.62 15.71 5.30
N GLU A 71 7.36 16.03 5.59
CA GLU A 71 6.82 17.40 5.60
C GLU A 71 7.61 18.31 6.54
N ARG A 72 7.88 17.87 7.79
CA ARG A 72 8.74 18.60 8.73
C ARG A 72 10.18 18.81 8.24
N GLN A 73 10.62 18.06 7.23
CA GLN A 73 11.94 18.20 6.62
C GLN A 73 11.94 18.96 5.29
N GLY A 74 10.78 19.37 4.75
CA GLY A 74 10.66 19.95 3.40
C GLY A 74 10.82 18.91 2.28
N LEU A 75 10.37 17.67 2.52
CA LEU A 75 10.49 16.52 1.61
C LEU A 75 9.12 15.96 1.19
N GLU A 76 8.03 16.67 1.45
CA GLU A 76 6.64 16.25 1.22
C GLU A 76 6.40 15.85 -0.24
N LEU A 77 6.83 16.65 -1.21
CA LEU A 77 6.64 16.34 -2.64
C LEU A 77 7.37 15.04 -3.06
N ALA A 78 8.54 14.79 -2.48
CA ALA A 78 9.29 13.56 -2.74
C ALA A 78 8.60 12.36 -2.08
N ALA A 79 8.10 12.51 -0.85
CA ALA A 79 7.36 11.46 -0.16
C ALA A 79 6.07 11.11 -0.91
N ASP A 80 5.26 12.10 -1.28
CA ASP A 80 4.01 11.93 -2.01
C ASP A 80 4.24 11.20 -3.34
N CYS A 81 5.24 11.62 -4.11
CA CYS A 81 5.55 11.02 -5.39
C CYS A 81 6.03 9.56 -5.25
N HIS A 82 6.96 9.32 -4.33
CA HIS A 82 7.69 8.06 -4.28
C HIS A 82 7.08 7.00 -3.37
N LEU A 83 6.17 7.35 -2.44
CA LEU A 83 5.46 6.42 -1.55
C LEU A 83 4.05 6.06 -2.05
N ALA A 84 3.52 6.73 -3.07
CA ALA A 84 2.12 6.63 -3.47
C ALA A 84 1.61 5.19 -3.68
N ARG A 85 2.43 4.29 -4.23
CA ARG A 85 1.99 2.90 -4.48
C ARG A 85 1.67 2.14 -3.20
N ILE A 86 2.57 2.16 -2.21
CA ILE A 86 2.35 1.47 -0.93
C ILE A 86 1.25 2.15 -0.11
N ILE A 87 1.11 3.47 -0.21
CA ILE A 87 0.01 4.23 0.41
C ILE A 87 -1.34 3.78 -0.17
N GLN A 88 -1.45 3.72 -1.49
CA GLN A 88 -2.67 3.27 -2.17
C GLN A 88 -2.98 1.80 -1.87
N ALA A 89 -1.97 0.92 -1.81
CA ALA A 89 -2.16 -0.47 -1.40
C ALA A 89 -2.67 -0.58 0.05
N ALA A 90 -2.10 0.20 0.98
CA ALA A 90 -2.56 0.24 2.38
C ALA A 90 -3.98 0.78 2.51
N HIS A 91 -4.34 1.78 1.69
CA HIS A 91 -5.70 2.31 1.60
C HIS A 91 -6.67 1.27 1.06
N LEU A 92 -6.31 0.58 -0.03
CA LEU A 92 -7.11 -0.50 -0.63
C LEU A 92 -7.47 -1.56 0.42
N LEU A 93 -6.49 -2.08 1.15
CA LEU A 93 -6.70 -3.07 2.20
C LEU A 93 -7.66 -2.60 3.31
N GLN A 94 -7.80 -1.30 3.56
CA GLN A 94 -8.74 -0.76 4.55
C GLN A 94 -10.16 -0.63 4.03
N VAL A 95 -10.32 -0.20 2.77
CA VAL A 95 -11.65 0.01 2.19
C VAL A 95 -12.33 -1.29 1.83
N LEU A 96 -11.56 -2.36 1.53
CA LEU A 96 -12.09 -3.69 1.23
C LEU A 96 -12.95 -4.25 2.38
N SER A 97 -12.57 -4.00 3.63
CA SER A 97 -13.34 -4.41 4.81
C SER A 97 -14.71 -3.69 4.94
N ARG A 98 -14.76 -2.41 4.57
CA ARG A 98 -15.96 -1.58 4.81
C ARG A 98 -17.07 -1.79 3.78
N ARG A 99 -16.79 -2.49 2.67
CA ARG A 99 -17.60 -2.41 1.45
C ARG A 99 -18.36 -3.65 1.02
N ALA A 100 -18.33 -4.78 1.74
CA ALA A 100 -19.22 -5.88 1.35
C ALA A 100 -20.63 -5.76 1.94
N ALA A 101 -21.28 -4.65 1.55
CA ALA A 101 -22.70 -4.66 1.28
C ALA A 101 -22.96 -5.46 -0.03
N PRO A 102 -24.17 -5.99 -0.26
CA PRO A 102 -24.44 -6.99 -1.31
C PRO A 102 -24.30 -6.49 -2.77
N LYS A 103 -23.89 -5.24 -2.99
CA LYS A 103 -23.80 -4.62 -4.31
C LYS A 103 -22.54 -3.76 -4.37
N TYR A 104 -21.43 -4.35 -4.80
CA TYR A 104 -20.32 -3.57 -5.34
C TYR A 104 -20.85 -2.92 -6.62
N ASN A 105 -21.24 -1.65 -6.52
CA ASN A 105 -21.80 -0.92 -7.67
C ASN A 105 -20.67 -0.42 -8.57
N ALA A 106 -21.00 0.00 -9.80
CA ALA A 106 -20.01 0.53 -10.74
C ALA A 106 -19.25 1.75 -10.17
N ASP A 107 -19.90 2.52 -9.30
CA ASP A 107 -19.31 3.68 -8.63
C ASP A 107 -18.21 3.30 -7.62
N ASP A 108 -18.37 2.16 -6.92
CA ASP A 108 -17.37 1.64 -6.00
C ASP A 108 -16.11 1.20 -6.75
N LEU A 109 -16.28 0.59 -7.92
CA LEU A 109 -15.17 0.20 -8.80
C LEU A 109 -14.47 1.43 -9.39
N ALA A 110 -15.23 2.44 -9.83
CA ALA A 110 -14.68 3.71 -10.30
C ALA A 110 -13.92 4.45 -9.19
N THR A 111 -14.43 4.42 -7.96
CA THR A 111 -13.76 5.00 -6.78
C THR A 111 -12.47 4.26 -6.44
N LEU A 112 -12.47 2.93 -6.51
CA LEU A 112 -11.27 2.12 -6.30
C LEU A 112 -10.21 2.40 -7.36
N SER A 113 -10.62 2.44 -8.63
CA SER A 113 -9.73 2.72 -9.76
C SER A 113 -9.12 4.11 -9.66
N SER A 114 -9.92 5.13 -9.35
CA SER A 114 -9.44 6.51 -9.16
C SER A 114 -8.54 6.67 -7.93
N THR A 115 -8.78 5.95 -6.84
CA THR A 115 -7.94 6.02 -5.62
C THR A 115 -6.64 5.24 -5.77
N CYS A 116 -6.61 4.19 -6.60
CA CYS A 116 -5.50 3.25 -6.75
C CYS A 116 -4.69 3.40 -8.06
N PHE A 117 -4.66 4.59 -8.65
CA PHE A 117 -4.06 4.85 -9.96
C PHE A 117 -2.56 4.54 -10.11
N LYS A 118 -1.80 4.34 -9.01
CA LYS A 118 -0.38 3.91 -9.03
C LYS A 118 -0.19 2.40 -9.05
N LEU A 119 -1.29 1.65 -8.95
CA LEU A 119 -1.32 0.21 -9.01
C LEU A 119 -1.88 -0.21 -10.38
N ASN A 120 -1.16 -1.09 -11.08
CA ASN A 120 -1.67 -1.66 -12.32
C ASN A 120 -2.68 -2.79 -12.05
N SER A 121 -3.35 -3.27 -13.10
CA SER A 121 -4.39 -4.32 -12.99
C SER A 121 -3.87 -5.62 -12.37
N LEU A 122 -2.63 -6.04 -12.68
CA LEU A 122 -2.01 -7.24 -12.09
C LEU A 122 -1.76 -7.07 -10.58
N GLN A 123 -1.30 -5.89 -10.18
CA GLN A 123 -1.05 -5.53 -8.79
C GLN A 123 -2.34 -5.48 -7.98
N LEU A 124 -3.38 -4.83 -8.50
CA LEU A 124 -4.71 -4.84 -7.88
C LEU A 124 -5.25 -6.27 -7.76
N ARG A 125 -5.24 -7.04 -8.86
CA ARG A 125 -5.72 -8.43 -8.88
C ARG A 125 -5.02 -9.27 -7.80
N SER A 126 -3.70 -9.12 -7.67
CA SER A 126 -2.92 -9.85 -6.67
C SER A 126 -3.27 -9.46 -5.23
N LEU A 127 -3.51 -8.17 -4.96
CA LEU A 127 -3.96 -7.71 -3.64
C LEU A 127 -5.37 -8.21 -3.30
N LEU A 128 -6.28 -8.16 -4.27
CA LEU A 128 -7.68 -8.57 -4.10
C LEU A 128 -7.80 -10.09 -3.93
N SER A 129 -7.10 -10.88 -4.75
CA SER A 129 -7.15 -12.35 -4.69
C SER A 129 -6.51 -12.92 -3.43
N LYS A 130 -5.50 -12.23 -2.87
CA LYS A 130 -4.83 -12.63 -1.64
C LYS A 130 -5.46 -12.04 -0.38
N TYR A 131 -6.45 -11.17 -0.51
CA TYR A 131 -7.08 -10.54 0.64
C TYR A 131 -7.71 -11.60 1.55
N GLN A 132 -7.37 -11.55 2.84
CA GLN A 132 -7.93 -12.41 3.87
C GLN A 132 -8.83 -11.58 4.78
N PRO A 133 -10.17 -11.68 4.61
CA PRO A 133 -11.11 -11.06 5.52
C PRO A 133 -10.96 -11.63 6.93
N THR A 134 -11.09 -10.78 7.94
CA THR A 134 -11.26 -11.24 9.33
C THR A 134 -12.68 -11.78 9.53
N PRO A 135 -12.98 -12.52 10.63
CA PRO A 135 -14.29 -13.13 10.83
C PRO A 135 -15.47 -12.14 10.86
N ASP A 136 -15.20 -10.88 11.21
CA ASP A 136 -16.15 -9.75 11.21
C ASP A 136 -16.33 -9.10 9.83
N GLU A 137 -15.57 -9.54 8.83
CA GLU A 137 -15.59 -8.99 7.49
C GLU A 137 -16.27 -9.93 6.49
N PRO A 138 -17.14 -9.39 5.64
CA PRO A 138 -17.70 -10.16 4.54
C PRO A 138 -16.65 -10.47 3.46
N ARG A 139 -16.84 -11.60 2.76
CA ARG A 139 -15.93 -12.05 1.70
C ARG A 139 -16.03 -11.15 0.46
N LEU A 140 -14.91 -10.98 -0.24
CA LEU A 140 -14.88 -10.22 -1.48
C LEU A 140 -15.64 -10.96 -2.61
N PRO A 141 -16.48 -10.26 -3.39
CA PRO A 141 -17.11 -10.84 -4.57
C PRO A 141 -16.07 -11.24 -5.63
N HIS A 142 -16.24 -12.40 -6.27
CA HIS A 142 -15.34 -12.85 -7.34
C HIS A 142 -15.39 -11.91 -8.56
N GLU A 143 -16.57 -11.38 -8.88
CA GLU A 143 -16.77 -10.43 -9.99
C GLU A 143 -15.91 -9.17 -9.84
N LEU A 144 -15.66 -8.70 -8.61
CA LEU A 144 -14.78 -7.57 -8.36
C LEU A 144 -13.34 -7.87 -8.81
N ILE A 145 -12.86 -9.08 -8.59
CA ILE A 145 -11.49 -9.49 -8.97
C ILE A 145 -11.37 -9.56 -10.49
N GLU A 146 -12.40 -10.06 -11.18
CA GLU A 146 -12.42 -10.19 -12.64
C GLU A 146 -12.54 -8.84 -13.35
N ASN A 147 -13.41 -7.95 -12.83
CA ASN A 147 -13.68 -6.65 -13.44
C ASN A 147 -12.48 -5.69 -13.39
N VAL A 148 -11.52 -5.92 -12.49
CA VAL A 148 -10.31 -5.10 -12.37
C VAL A 148 -9.23 -5.46 -13.41
N VAL A 149 -9.41 -6.58 -14.13
CA VAL A 149 -8.49 -7.05 -15.18
C VAL A 149 -8.94 -6.62 -16.58
N ARG A 150 -10.16 -6.09 -16.73
CA ARG A 150 -10.72 -5.64 -18.02
C ARG A 150 -10.20 -4.27 -18.43
#